data_AF-A0A2N5YPX2-F1
#
_entry.id   AF-A0A2N5YPX2-F1
#
_cell.length_a   1.000
_cell.length_b   1.000
_cell.length_c   1.000
_cell.angle_alpha   90.00
_cell.angle_beta   90.00
_cell.angle_gamma   90.00
#
_symmetry.space_group_name_H-M   'P 1'
#
loop_
_entity.id
_entity.type
_entity.pdbx_description
1 polymer ?
#
loop_
_entity_poly.entity_id
_entity_poly.type
_entity_poly.pdbx_seq_one_letter_code
_entity_poly.pdbx_strand_id
1 'polypeptide(L)'
;MRVKSVFLIIAFIVFAMFLRAQTYMEFVDVKDMGESKTVYFQIQGLDEDESARNELLNDLLADPDVYRGRIFTSSSYKTRCQLYLPHNIGPEHIRPILQSHGYDFEFSSVTFDGKLLVQKSEKTFVSMFYPPVEDFPAYKNTGDKDKDDAEYRESKEAWINANPKKYTKSKSQGTAELPIIITQEQFYSFTEEKKQKILEQPEVFEIR
;
A
#
# COMPACT_ATOMS: atom_id res chain seq x y z
N MET A 1 -14.41 2.30 61.29
CA MET A 1 -14.12 3.40 60.35
C MET A 1 -12.87 3.18 59.46
N ARG A 2 -12.28 1.96 59.38
CA ARG A 2 -11.05 1.69 58.60
C ARG A 2 -11.27 1.01 57.24
N VAL A 3 -12.45 0.41 57.00
CA VAL A 3 -12.72 -0.39 55.78
C VAL A 3 -13.06 0.49 54.56
N LYS A 4 -13.70 1.66 54.78
CA LYS A 4 -14.10 2.59 53.70
C LYS A 4 -12.89 3.26 53.03
N SER A 5 -11.81 3.52 53.78
CA SER A 5 -10.60 4.14 53.26
C SER A 5 -9.76 3.20 52.39
N VAL A 6 -9.75 1.90 52.69
CA VAL A 6 -9.04 0.89 51.89
C VAL A 6 -9.71 0.69 50.53
N PHE A 7 -11.05 0.69 50.48
CA PHE A 7 -11.80 0.57 49.22
C PHE A 7 -11.54 1.74 48.26
N LEU A 8 -11.40 2.96 48.80
CA LEU A 8 -11.15 4.17 48.01
C LEU A 8 -9.74 4.18 47.40
N ILE A 9 -8.75 3.67 48.13
CA ILE A 9 -7.37 3.51 47.64
C ILE A 9 -7.30 2.42 46.56
N ILE A 10 -7.99 1.30 46.74
CA ILE A 10 -8.05 0.23 45.72
C ILE A 10 -8.75 0.73 44.45
N ALA A 11 -9.85 1.48 44.58
CA ALA A 11 -10.54 2.08 43.43
C ALA A 11 -9.66 3.08 42.67
N PHE A 12 -8.84 3.87 43.38
CA PHE A 12 -7.90 4.81 42.76
C PHE A 12 -6.75 4.10 42.03
N ILE A 13 -6.24 3.00 42.60
CA ILE A 13 -5.20 2.17 41.97
C ILE A 13 -5.75 1.46 40.71
N VAL A 14 -6.97 0.93 40.77
CA VAL A 14 -7.63 0.30 39.60
C VAL A 14 -7.90 1.34 38.52
N PHE A 15 -8.37 2.55 38.87
CA PHE A 15 -8.57 3.64 37.91
C PHE A 15 -7.26 4.11 37.26
N ALA A 16 -6.16 4.19 38.02
CA ALA A 16 -4.84 4.53 37.49
C ALA A 16 -4.27 3.44 36.56
N MET A 17 -4.63 2.17 36.75
CA MET A 17 -4.25 1.08 35.83
C MET A 17 -5.01 1.14 34.50
N PHE A 18 -6.26 1.62 34.48
CA PHE A 18 -7.02 1.81 33.23
C PHE A 18 -6.51 2.99 32.38
N LEU A 19 -5.88 4.00 32.99
CA LEU A 19 -5.35 5.18 32.28
C LEU A 19 -4.06 4.91 31.48
N ARG A 20 -3.45 3.72 31.59
CA ARG A 20 -2.13 3.41 30.99
C ARG A 20 -2.16 2.50 29.77
N ALA A 21 -3.33 2.19 29.22
CA ALA A 21 -3.44 1.49 27.94
C ALA A 21 -3.72 2.49 26.81
N GLN A 22 -2.86 3.49 26.62
CA GLN A 22 -2.85 4.25 25.37
C GLN A 22 -2.08 3.42 24.35
N THR A 23 -2.83 2.73 23.50
CA THR A 23 -2.31 2.15 22.26
C THR A 23 -1.73 3.29 21.43
N TYR A 24 -0.46 3.26 21.11
CA TYR A 24 0.19 4.25 20.24
C TYR A 24 0.48 3.66 18.86
N MET A 25 0.33 4.47 17.83
CA MET A 25 0.56 4.11 16.44
C MET A 25 1.94 4.58 15.99
N GLU A 26 2.59 3.81 15.13
CA GLU A 26 3.84 4.23 14.50
C GLU A 26 3.80 3.99 12.99
N PHE A 27 4.45 4.87 12.22
CA PHE A 27 4.63 4.63 10.78
C PHE A 27 5.59 3.46 10.55
N VAL A 28 5.24 2.57 9.62
CA VAL A 28 6.06 1.41 9.27
C VAL A 28 7.18 1.77 8.31
N ASP A 29 6.87 2.57 7.28
CA ASP A 29 7.82 2.97 6.25
C ASP A 29 8.27 4.41 6.49
N VAL A 30 9.45 4.53 7.10
CA VAL A 30 10.07 5.79 7.52
C VAL A 30 11.49 5.88 6.97
N LYS A 31 11.77 6.98 6.27
CA LYS A 31 13.11 7.34 5.82
C LYS A 31 13.61 8.54 6.62
N ASP A 32 14.70 8.34 7.35
CA ASP A 32 15.37 9.42 8.08
C ASP A 32 16.08 10.39 7.12
N MET A 33 15.95 11.69 7.41
CA MET A 33 16.51 12.79 6.63
C MET A 33 17.34 13.74 7.53
N GLY A 34 17.76 13.29 8.71
CA GLY A 34 18.61 14.05 9.64
C GLY A 34 17.80 14.78 10.70
N GLU A 35 17.30 15.97 10.39
CA GLU A 35 16.46 16.77 11.32
C GLU A 35 14.96 16.48 11.19
N SER A 36 14.58 15.62 10.24
CA SER A 36 13.19 15.27 9.95
C SER A 36 13.12 13.88 9.31
N LYS A 37 11.91 13.42 9.03
CA LYS A 37 11.65 12.12 8.41
C LYS A 37 10.70 12.26 7.22
N THR A 38 10.84 11.35 6.26
CA THR A 38 9.83 11.11 5.24
C THR A 38 9.07 9.84 5.61
N VAL A 39 7.75 9.90 5.65
CA VAL A 39 6.90 8.74 5.95
C VAL A 39 6.09 8.36 4.73
N TYR A 40 5.82 7.07 4.58
CA TYR A 40 4.97 6.55 3.53
C TYR A 40 3.87 5.67 4.14
N PHE A 41 2.61 5.96 3.81
CA PHE A 41 1.48 5.17 4.30
C PHE A 41 0.39 5.03 3.23
N GLN A 42 -0.44 4.01 3.38
CA GLN A 42 -1.57 3.75 2.49
C GLN A 42 -2.84 4.34 3.10
N ILE A 43 -3.68 4.94 2.27
CA ILE A 43 -4.95 5.54 2.69
C ILE A 43 -6.07 4.58 2.29
N GLN A 44 -6.85 4.12 3.27
CA GLN A 44 -7.99 3.27 3.04
C GLN A 44 -9.19 4.10 2.56
N GLY A 45 -9.83 3.65 1.48
CA GLY A 45 -11.07 4.25 0.95
C GLY A 45 -10.89 5.47 0.05
N LEU A 46 -9.66 5.92 -0.19
CA LEU A 46 -9.36 6.97 -1.16
C LEU A 46 -8.94 6.34 -2.48
N ASP A 47 -9.80 6.41 -3.50
CA ASP A 47 -9.55 5.81 -4.82
C ASP A 47 -8.73 6.75 -5.74
N GLU A 48 -8.88 6.62 -7.07
CA GLU A 48 -8.19 7.43 -8.08
C GLU A 48 -8.84 8.80 -8.34
N ASP A 49 -9.78 9.23 -7.51
CA ASP A 49 -10.40 10.56 -7.61
C ASP A 49 -9.36 11.66 -7.32
N GLU A 50 -8.91 12.34 -8.38
CA GLU A 50 -7.94 13.43 -8.27
C GLU A 50 -8.47 14.63 -7.47
N SER A 51 -9.77 14.92 -7.51
CA SER A 51 -10.35 16.02 -6.75
C SER A 51 -10.26 15.73 -5.25
N ALA A 52 -10.70 14.53 -4.83
CA ALA A 52 -10.63 14.10 -3.43
C ALA A 52 -9.18 14.01 -2.92
N ARG A 53 -8.26 13.52 -3.77
CA ARG A 53 -6.82 13.48 -3.44
C ARG A 53 -6.24 14.88 -3.24
N ASN A 54 -6.56 15.83 -4.12
CA ASN A 54 -6.06 17.19 -4.03
C ASN A 54 -6.64 17.92 -2.80
N GLU A 55 -7.93 17.72 -2.50
CA GLU A 55 -8.57 18.29 -1.32
C GLU A 55 -7.91 17.80 -0.03
N LEU A 56 -7.76 16.47 0.12
CA LEU A 56 -7.08 15.89 1.27
C LEU A 56 -5.62 16.34 1.38
N LEU A 57 -4.90 16.40 0.25
CA LEU A 57 -3.51 16.85 0.25
C LEU A 57 -3.40 18.31 0.69
N ASN A 58 -4.31 19.18 0.24
CA ASN A 58 -4.32 20.59 0.66
C ASN A 58 -4.53 20.72 2.16
N ASP A 59 -5.45 19.95 2.75
CA ASP A 59 -5.69 19.97 4.20
C ASP A 59 -4.51 19.41 4.99
N LEU A 60 -3.86 18.35 4.50
CA LEU A 60 -2.62 17.85 5.09
C LEU A 60 -1.50 18.90 5.05
N LEU A 61 -1.38 19.64 3.95
CA LEU A 61 -0.34 20.68 3.78
C LEU A 61 -0.68 22.01 4.47
N ALA A 62 -1.92 22.20 4.91
CA ALA A 62 -2.32 23.33 5.73
C ALA A 62 -1.84 23.18 7.18
N ASP A 63 -1.47 21.97 7.60
CA ASP A 63 -0.89 21.70 8.90
C ASP A 63 0.58 22.20 8.96
N PRO A 64 0.94 23.06 9.93
CA PRO A 64 2.28 23.63 10.04
C PRO A 64 3.39 22.59 10.32
N ASP A 65 3.03 21.42 10.86
CA ASP A 65 3.96 20.33 11.13
C ASP A 65 4.16 19.42 9.89
N VAL A 66 3.48 19.72 8.77
CA VAL A 66 3.64 19.03 7.49
C VAL A 66 4.38 19.91 6.48
N TYR A 67 5.67 19.62 6.28
CA TYR A 67 6.53 20.46 5.46
C TYR A 67 6.31 20.32 3.94
N ARG A 68 5.94 19.11 3.49
CA ARG A 68 5.62 18.78 2.09
C ARG A 68 4.98 17.40 2.02
N GLY A 69 4.29 17.13 0.92
CA GLY A 69 3.66 15.85 0.71
C GLY A 69 3.15 15.63 -0.70
N ARG A 70 2.75 14.40 -1.00
CA ARG A 70 2.03 14.02 -2.22
C ARG A 70 1.21 12.78 -1.99
N ILE A 71 0.11 12.67 -2.73
CA ILE A 71 -0.71 11.46 -2.83
C ILE A 71 -0.58 10.91 -4.25
N PHE A 72 -0.35 9.61 -4.38
CA PHE A 72 -0.11 8.95 -5.67
C PHE A 72 -0.60 7.50 -5.64
N THR A 73 -0.95 6.96 -6.81
CA THR A 73 -1.19 5.52 -6.96
C THR A 73 0.15 4.78 -6.96
N SER A 74 0.32 3.83 -6.04
CA SER A 74 1.50 2.96 -5.99
C SER A 74 1.49 1.90 -7.10
N SER A 75 2.62 1.21 -7.30
CA SER A 75 2.72 0.11 -8.29
C SER A 75 1.77 -1.07 -8.01
N SER A 76 1.25 -1.18 -6.78
CA SER A 76 0.24 -2.16 -6.39
C SER A 76 -1.19 -1.62 -6.50
N TYR A 77 -1.43 -0.53 -7.24
CA TYR A 77 -2.74 0.11 -7.42
C TYR A 77 -3.40 0.62 -6.14
N LYS A 78 -2.60 0.85 -5.09
CA LYS A 78 -3.10 1.42 -3.83
C LYS A 78 -2.77 2.90 -3.74
N THR A 79 -3.71 3.70 -3.23
CA THR A 79 -3.48 5.12 -2.94
C THR A 79 -2.52 5.26 -1.78
N ARG A 80 -1.37 5.88 -2.06
CA ARG A 80 -0.26 6.04 -1.13
C ARG A 80 0.01 7.52 -0.90
N CYS A 81 0.24 7.86 0.36
CA CYS A 81 0.66 9.19 0.76
C CYS A 81 2.14 9.17 1.15
N GLN A 82 2.86 10.21 0.75
CA GLN A 82 4.19 10.52 1.22
C GLN A 82 4.16 11.87 1.91
N LEU A 83 4.58 11.96 3.16
CA LEU A 83 4.69 13.21 3.92
C LEU A 83 6.11 13.42 4.43
N TYR A 84 6.54 14.67 4.55
CA TYR A 84 7.79 15.07 5.18
C TYR A 84 7.46 15.81 6.47
N LEU A 85 7.93 15.25 7.59
CA LEU A 85 7.46 15.59 8.92
C LEU A 85 8.65 15.71 9.90
N PRO A 86 8.53 16.50 10.98
CA PRO A 86 9.38 16.37 12.16
C PRO A 86 9.37 14.95 12.74
N HIS A 87 10.44 14.52 13.44
CA HIS A 87 10.49 13.17 14.02
C HIS A 87 9.41 12.90 15.07
N ASN A 88 8.97 13.91 15.81
CA ASN A 88 7.96 13.79 16.86
C ASN A 88 6.52 13.64 16.34
N ILE A 89 6.28 13.82 15.04
CA ILE A 89 4.94 13.69 14.45
C ILE A 89 4.64 12.22 14.12
N GLY A 90 3.63 11.67 14.78
CA GLY A 90 3.17 10.29 14.61
C GLY A 90 1.86 10.18 13.82
N PRO A 91 1.40 8.96 13.52
CA PRO A 91 0.13 8.71 12.86
C PRO A 91 -1.07 9.33 13.59
N GLU A 92 -1.05 9.43 14.92
CA GLU A 92 -2.13 10.04 15.72
C GLU A 92 -2.36 11.51 15.41
N HIS A 93 -1.31 12.21 14.95
CA HIS A 93 -1.42 13.61 14.56
C HIS A 93 -2.06 13.75 13.17
N ILE A 94 -1.77 12.82 12.26
CA ILE A 94 -2.26 12.85 10.87
C ILE A 94 -3.67 12.25 10.74
N ARG A 95 -3.99 11.23 11.55
CA ARG A 95 -5.26 10.49 11.47
C ARG A 95 -6.52 11.36 11.52
N PRO A 96 -6.63 12.39 12.39
CA PRO A 96 -7.81 13.24 12.44
C PRO A 96 -8.08 13.96 11.11
N ILE A 97 -7.03 14.35 10.39
CA ILE A 97 -7.15 14.97 9.05
C ILE A 97 -7.67 13.95 8.05
N LEU A 98 -7.18 12.70 8.08
CA LEU A 98 -7.75 11.64 7.23
C LEU A 98 -9.24 11.41 7.54
N GLN A 99 -9.58 11.34 8.84
CA GLN A 99 -10.93 11.04 9.31
C GLN A 99 -11.94 12.17 9.03
N SER A 100 -11.51 13.43 8.99
CA SER A 100 -12.40 14.53 8.59
C SER A 100 -12.85 14.43 7.13
N HIS A 101 -12.08 13.73 6.30
CA HIS A 101 -12.41 13.41 4.90
C HIS A 101 -13.05 12.03 4.73
N GLY A 102 -13.33 11.30 5.83
CA GLY A 102 -13.92 9.97 5.78
C GLY A 102 -12.92 8.84 5.47
N TYR A 103 -11.62 9.11 5.52
CA TYR A 103 -10.56 8.12 5.27
C TYR A 103 -9.87 7.71 6.56
N ASP A 104 -9.11 6.61 6.51
CA ASP A 104 -8.22 6.19 7.60
C ASP A 104 -6.94 5.57 7.02
N PHE A 105 -5.99 5.23 7.89
CA PHE A 105 -4.82 4.46 7.48
C PHE A 105 -5.23 3.04 7.06
N GLU A 106 -4.60 2.53 6.01
CA GLU A 106 -4.53 1.08 5.87
C GLU A 106 -3.63 0.54 6.98
N PHE A 107 -4.17 -0.30 7.87
CA PHE A 107 -3.46 -0.81 9.05
C PHE A 107 -2.24 -1.70 8.74
N SER A 108 -1.96 -1.97 7.47
CA SER A 108 -0.70 -2.55 6.98
C SER A 108 0.47 -1.54 6.98
N SER A 109 0.17 -0.24 7.05
CA SER A 109 1.14 0.86 6.95
C SER A 109 1.44 1.57 8.28
N VAL A 110 0.77 1.16 9.35
CA VAL A 110 0.99 1.61 10.72
C VAL A 110 1.06 0.42 11.68
N THR A 111 1.88 0.50 12.71
CA THR A 111 1.89 -0.44 13.84
C THR A 111 1.01 0.11 14.97
N PHE A 112 0.54 -0.77 15.85
CA PHE A 112 -0.10 -0.45 17.12
C PHE A 112 0.73 -1.11 18.22
N ASP A 113 1.27 -0.32 19.14
CA ASP A 113 2.18 -0.77 20.20
C ASP A 113 3.35 -1.61 19.66
N GLY A 114 3.96 -1.13 18.56
CA GLY A 114 5.04 -1.82 17.86
C GLY A 114 4.63 -3.11 17.14
N LYS A 115 3.34 -3.46 17.12
CA LYS A 115 2.82 -4.64 16.41
C LYS A 115 2.04 -4.21 15.19
N LEU A 116 2.39 -4.74 14.03
CA LEU A 116 1.52 -4.67 12.86
C LEU A 116 0.20 -5.39 13.19
N LEU A 117 -0.93 -4.68 13.09
CA LEU A 117 -2.22 -5.33 13.00
C LEU A 117 -2.29 -5.97 11.63
N VAL A 118 -1.75 -7.18 11.53
CA VAL A 118 -1.90 -8.01 10.33
C VAL A 118 -3.39 -8.30 10.21
N GLN A 119 -4.13 -7.45 9.47
CA GLN A 119 -5.21 -7.98 8.66
C GLN A 119 -4.54 -9.06 7.84
N LYS A 120 -4.98 -10.31 8.04
CA LYS A 120 -4.61 -11.50 7.25
C LYS A 120 -4.14 -10.98 5.91
N SER A 121 -2.83 -10.98 5.68
CA SER A 121 -2.33 -10.53 4.40
C SER A 121 -3.08 -11.39 3.41
N GLU A 122 -3.97 -10.79 2.61
CA GLU A 122 -4.23 -11.37 1.32
C GLU A 122 -2.84 -11.52 0.76
N LYS A 123 -2.39 -12.78 0.69
CA LYS A 123 -1.11 -13.12 0.09
C LYS A 123 -1.19 -12.45 -1.27
N THR A 124 -0.57 -11.29 -1.38
CA THR A 124 -0.38 -10.65 -2.66
C THR A 124 0.67 -11.55 -3.26
N PHE A 125 0.20 -12.54 -4.00
CA PHE A 125 1.01 -13.26 -4.95
C PHE A 125 1.37 -12.22 -6.00
N VAL A 126 2.34 -11.37 -5.66
CA VAL A 126 3.11 -10.68 -6.67
C VAL A 126 3.71 -11.85 -7.44
N SER A 127 3.15 -12.15 -8.60
CA SER A 127 3.85 -12.94 -9.60
C SER A 127 5.14 -12.16 -9.81
N MET A 128 6.19 -12.55 -9.08
CA MET A 128 7.53 -12.10 -9.28
C MET A 128 7.92 -12.75 -10.61
N PHE A 129 7.39 -12.18 -11.69
CA PHE A 129 7.72 -12.58 -13.05
C PHE A 129 9.13 -12.08 -13.24
N TYR A 130 10.08 -12.85 -12.73
CA TYR A 130 11.47 -12.69 -13.09
C TYR A 130 11.51 -12.67 -14.62
N PRO A 131 12.22 -11.71 -15.23
CA PRO A 131 12.37 -11.69 -16.67
C PRO A 131 12.78 -13.10 -17.11
N PRO A 132 12.06 -13.68 -18.08
CA PRO A 132 12.12 -15.11 -18.38
C PRO A 132 13.53 -15.61 -18.73
N VAL A 133 14.43 -14.69 -19.08
CA VAL A 133 15.84 -14.91 -19.42
C VAL A 133 16.63 -13.59 -19.24
N GLU A 134 17.95 -13.69 -19.11
CA GLU A 134 18.88 -12.57 -18.92
C GLU A 134 18.78 -11.48 -20.00
N ASP A 135 18.42 -11.84 -21.22
CA ASP A 135 18.28 -10.92 -22.37
C ASP A 135 16.85 -10.40 -22.59
N PHE A 136 15.92 -10.62 -21.65
CA PHE A 136 14.55 -10.15 -21.82
C PHE A 136 14.49 -8.61 -21.70
N PRO A 137 13.70 -7.91 -22.52
CA PRO A 137 13.62 -6.45 -22.46
C PRO A 137 13.26 -5.97 -21.05
N ALA A 138 14.00 -4.98 -20.57
CA ALA A 138 13.72 -4.30 -19.31
C ALA A 138 12.89 -3.05 -19.55
N TYR A 139 11.98 -2.75 -18.63
CA TYR A 139 11.26 -1.50 -18.63
C TYR A 139 12.23 -0.34 -18.37
N LYS A 140 12.16 0.71 -19.20
CA LYS A 140 12.95 1.94 -19.03
C LYS A 140 12.00 3.05 -18.61
N ASN A 141 12.31 3.70 -17.49
CA ASN A 141 11.56 4.86 -17.01
C ASN A 141 12.25 6.14 -17.49
N THR A 142 11.64 6.83 -18.44
CA THR A 142 12.11 8.13 -18.95
C THR A 142 11.32 9.31 -18.39
N GLY A 143 10.28 9.04 -17.59
CA GLY A 143 9.41 10.03 -16.95
C GLY A 143 8.13 10.31 -17.72
N ASP A 144 7.97 9.76 -18.93
CA ASP A 144 6.75 9.79 -19.73
C ASP A 144 6.14 8.37 -19.73
N LYS A 145 5.16 8.16 -18.84
CA LYS A 145 4.59 6.84 -18.56
C LYS A 145 3.96 6.19 -19.80
N ASP A 146 3.21 6.95 -20.59
CA ASP A 146 2.49 6.40 -21.74
C ASP A 146 3.47 5.96 -22.83
N LYS A 147 4.54 6.73 -23.01
CA LYS A 147 5.63 6.40 -23.91
C LYS A 147 6.44 5.20 -23.42
N ASP A 148 6.81 5.18 -22.14
CA ASP A 148 7.56 4.08 -21.53
C ASP A 148 6.77 2.75 -21.62
N ASP A 149 5.46 2.80 -21.38
CA ASP A 149 4.56 1.65 -21.48
C ASP A 149 4.43 1.16 -22.94
N ALA A 150 4.34 2.08 -23.91
CA ALA A 150 4.29 1.75 -25.33
C ALA A 150 5.61 1.11 -25.82
N GLU A 151 6.75 1.74 -25.53
CA GLU A 151 8.08 1.24 -25.90
C GLU A 151 8.39 -0.12 -25.28
N TYR A 152 7.99 -0.32 -24.02
CA TYR A 152 8.14 -1.61 -23.35
C TYR A 152 7.28 -2.71 -23.99
N ARG A 153 6.03 -2.39 -24.33
CA ARG A 153 5.13 -3.34 -25.01
C ARG A 153 5.70 -3.76 -26.37
N GLU A 154 6.14 -2.79 -27.17
CA GLU A 154 6.70 -3.05 -28.50
C GLU A 154 7.98 -3.90 -28.42
N SER A 155 8.91 -3.53 -27.54
CA SER A 155 10.16 -4.29 -27.35
C SER A 155 9.92 -5.71 -26.84
N LYS A 156 8.95 -5.88 -25.93
CA LYS A 156 8.52 -7.19 -25.43
C LYS A 156 7.95 -8.05 -26.56
N GLU A 157 7.03 -7.53 -27.37
CA GLU A 157 6.44 -8.27 -28.49
C GLU A 157 7.49 -8.62 -29.54
N ALA A 158 8.36 -7.68 -29.89
CA ALA A 158 9.45 -7.91 -30.83
C ALA A 158 10.37 -9.04 -30.34
N TRP A 159 10.71 -9.04 -29.04
CA TRP A 159 11.55 -10.07 -28.44
C TRP A 159 10.85 -11.43 -28.42
N ILE A 160 9.56 -11.50 -28.07
CA ILE A 160 8.77 -12.74 -28.06
C ILE A 160 8.71 -13.35 -29.46
N ASN A 161 8.47 -12.51 -30.47
CA ASN A 161 8.43 -12.93 -31.88
C ASN A 161 9.80 -13.41 -32.37
N ALA A 162 10.89 -12.78 -31.93
CA ALA A 162 12.25 -13.19 -32.27
C ALA A 162 12.74 -14.42 -31.48
N ASN A 163 12.19 -14.69 -30.28
CA ASN A 163 12.67 -15.72 -29.36
C ASN A 163 11.56 -16.68 -28.86
N PRO A 164 10.71 -17.24 -29.74
CA PRO A 164 9.52 -17.99 -29.31
C PRO A 164 9.87 -19.23 -28.46
N LYS A 165 10.97 -19.93 -28.78
CA LYS A 165 11.42 -21.11 -28.00
C LYS A 165 11.91 -20.74 -26.59
N LYS A 166 12.68 -19.65 -26.44
CA LYS A 166 13.15 -19.19 -25.13
C LYS A 166 11.99 -18.72 -24.27
N TYR A 167 11.05 -17.99 -24.88
CA TYR A 167 9.83 -17.53 -24.22
C TYR A 167 8.97 -18.68 -23.70
N THR A 168 8.67 -19.68 -24.55
CA THR A 168 7.88 -20.85 -24.16
C THR A 168 8.56 -21.68 -23.06
N LYS A 169 9.88 -21.90 -23.17
CA LYS A 169 10.65 -22.64 -22.15
C LYS A 169 10.63 -21.92 -20.81
N SER A 170 10.74 -20.59 -20.80
CA SER A 170 10.65 -19.86 -19.54
C SER A 170 9.23 -19.80 -18.99
N LYS A 171 8.20 -19.74 -19.85
CA LYS A 171 6.80 -19.81 -19.39
C LYS A 171 6.53 -21.12 -18.66
N SER A 172 7.12 -22.23 -19.10
CA SER A 172 7.00 -23.54 -18.44
C SER A 172 7.92 -23.73 -17.24
N GLN A 173 8.97 -22.92 -17.09
CA GLN A 173 9.89 -22.89 -15.94
C GLN A 173 9.60 -21.72 -14.98
N GLY A 174 8.51 -20.98 -15.20
CA GLY A 174 8.13 -19.85 -14.37
C GLY A 174 7.88 -20.28 -12.93
N THR A 175 8.23 -19.42 -11.98
CA THR A 175 8.02 -19.66 -10.54
C THR A 175 6.58 -19.38 -10.09
N ALA A 176 5.69 -19.01 -11.00
CA ALA A 176 4.30 -18.72 -10.69
C ALA A 176 3.53 -20.01 -10.43
N GLU A 177 3.02 -20.18 -9.22
CA GLU A 177 2.04 -21.22 -8.91
C GLU A 177 0.74 -20.90 -9.66
N LEU A 178 0.25 -21.86 -10.46
CA LEU A 178 -1.03 -21.76 -11.16
C LEU A 178 -2.12 -22.50 -10.35
N PRO A 179 -3.38 -22.02 -10.39
CA PRO A 179 -3.82 -20.81 -11.09
C PRO A 179 -3.39 -19.53 -10.34
N ILE A 180 -3.16 -18.45 -11.10
CA ILE A 180 -2.97 -17.11 -10.54
C ILE A 180 -4.31 -16.68 -9.93
N ILE A 181 -4.33 -16.54 -8.61
CA ILE A 181 -5.53 -16.10 -7.90
C ILE A 181 -5.66 -14.58 -8.05
N ILE A 182 -6.80 -14.14 -8.58
CA ILE A 182 -7.20 -12.75 -8.72
C ILE A 182 -8.40 -12.52 -7.81
N THR A 183 -8.39 -11.50 -6.97
CA THR A 183 -9.57 -11.21 -6.13
C THR A 183 -10.70 -10.62 -6.99
N GLN A 184 -11.95 -10.74 -6.55
CA GLN A 184 -13.08 -10.08 -7.22
C GLN A 184 -12.83 -8.58 -7.41
N GLU A 185 -12.33 -7.91 -6.37
CA GLU A 185 -12.00 -6.48 -6.40
C GLU A 185 -10.98 -6.16 -7.50
N GLN A 186 -9.88 -6.94 -7.57
CA GLN A 186 -8.86 -6.79 -8.62
C GLN A 186 -9.40 -7.10 -10.02
N PHE A 187 -10.28 -8.09 -10.14
CA PHE A 187 -10.91 -8.41 -11.42
C PHE A 187 -11.77 -7.26 -11.92
N TYR A 188 -12.57 -6.65 -11.04
CA TYR A 188 -13.44 -5.53 -11.39
C TYR A 188 -12.69 -4.23 -11.67
N SER A 189 -11.49 -4.05 -11.11
CA SER A 189 -10.62 -2.90 -11.38
C SER A 189 -9.90 -2.96 -12.74
N PHE A 190 -9.94 -4.09 -13.45
CA PHE A 190 -9.32 -4.22 -14.77
C PHE A 190 -10.18 -3.63 -15.90
N THR A 191 -9.53 -3.31 -17.02
CA THR A 191 -10.22 -2.96 -18.27
C THR A 191 -11.04 -4.15 -18.79
N GLU A 192 -12.12 -3.88 -19.53
CA GLU A 192 -12.97 -4.93 -20.10
C GLU A 192 -12.20 -5.92 -20.98
N GLU A 193 -11.24 -5.42 -21.77
CA GLU A 193 -10.36 -6.25 -22.60
C GLU A 193 -9.52 -7.23 -21.77
N LYS A 194 -9.04 -6.80 -20.60
CA LYS A 194 -8.25 -7.64 -19.70
C LYS A 194 -9.13 -8.63 -18.93
N LYS A 195 -10.32 -8.21 -18.49
CA LYS A 195 -11.32 -9.10 -17.91
C LYS A 195 -11.66 -10.24 -18.85
N GLN A 196 -11.92 -9.92 -20.12
CA GLN A 196 -12.22 -10.91 -21.15
C GLN A 196 -11.07 -11.91 -21.34
N LYS A 197 -9.82 -11.45 -21.44
CA LYS A 197 -8.63 -12.33 -21.55
C LYS A 197 -8.41 -13.23 -20.33
N ILE A 198 -8.79 -12.78 -19.13
CA ILE A 198 -8.71 -13.57 -17.90
C ILE A 198 -9.78 -14.67 -17.92
N LEU A 199 -11.02 -14.32 -18.29
CA LEU A 199 -12.14 -15.27 -18.40
C LEU A 199 -11.90 -16.34 -19.47
N GLU A 200 -11.14 -16.02 -20.53
CA GLU A 200 -10.77 -16.95 -21.60
C GLU A 200 -9.68 -17.97 -21.20
N GLN A 201 -9.03 -17.80 -20.03
CA GLN A 201 -7.92 -18.65 -19.56
C GLN A 201 -8.17 -19.17 -18.12
N PRO A 202 -9.25 -19.94 -17.87
CA PRO A 202 -9.60 -20.43 -16.53
C PRO A 202 -8.58 -21.40 -15.93
N GLU A 203 -7.70 -22.00 -16.74
CA GLU A 203 -6.58 -22.83 -16.30
C GLU A 203 -5.38 -22.02 -15.80
N VAL A 204 -5.34 -20.72 -16.14
CA VAL A 204 -4.27 -19.79 -15.74
C VAL A 204 -4.73 -18.89 -14.60
N PHE A 205 -6.00 -18.51 -14.55
CA PHE A 205 -6.54 -17.55 -13.59
C PHE A 205 -7.73 -18.11 -12.80
N GLU A 206 -7.75 -17.87 -11.51
CA GLU A 206 -8.89 -18.18 -10.63
C GLU A 206 -9.37 -16.90 -9.95
N ILE A 207 -10.65 -16.55 -10.13
CA ILE A 207 -11.24 -15.36 -9.52
C ILE A 207 -11.87 -15.74 -8.17
N ARG A 208 -11.48 -15.10 -7.07
CA ARG A 208 -11.99 -15.37 -5.71
C ARG A 208 -12.59 -14.14 -5.04
#